data_AF-A0A2G8HV91-F1
#
_entry.id   AF-A0A2G8HV91-F1
#
_cell.length_a   1.000
_cell.length_b   1.000
_cell.length_c   1.000
_cell.angle_alpha   90.00
_cell.angle_beta   90.00
_cell.angle_gamma   90.00
#
_symmetry.space_group_name_H-M   'P 1'
#
loop_
_entity.id
_entity.type
_entity.pdbx_description
1 polymer ?
#
loop_
_entity_poly.entity_id
_entity_poly.type
_entity_poly.pdbx_seq_one_letter_code
_entity_poly.pdbx_strand_id
1 'polypeptide(L)'
;MKTFLALILSLFMTTSVLAVTESLHHRVLDGKYHKDGNLEIKKFEAFNNDFQVNIDYKLKPKGIIGRILKKYMEGSYILSFPVGMIVEQGYYDLQSGGPIDIANEDKVATMKYIKQVDIDGYQGAHKVEIRSKSTMDDDYPEGKWHMFLYYHPGVHSMGIFRTEIYYHGKYSYEVISKLR
;
A
#
# COMPACT_ATOMS: atom_id res chain seq x y z
N MET A 1 -54.84 18.31 -7.36
CA MET A 1 -53.74 18.54 -6.39
C MET A 1 -53.12 17.25 -5.83
N LYS A 2 -53.25 16.07 -6.47
CA LYS A 2 -52.63 14.81 -6.01
C LYS A 2 -51.41 14.38 -6.85
N THR A 3 -51.24 14.96 -8.04
CA THR A 3 -50.15 14.64 -8.97
C THR A 3 -48.89 15.46 -8.74
N PHE A 4 -48.99 16.63 -8.11
CA PHE A 4 -47.82 17.49 -7.82
C PHE A 4 -46.97 16.96 -6.65
N LEU A 5 -47.55 16.18 -5.73
CA LEU A 5 -46.82 15.60 -4.60
C LEU A 5 -45.93 14.40 -5.03
N ALA A 6 -46.29 13.72 -6.12
CA ALA A 6 -45.53 12.57 -6.62
C ALA A 6 -44.20 12.98 -7.30
N LEU A 7 -44.11 14.20 -7.82
CA LEU A 7 -42.92 14.69 -8.53
C LEU A 7 -41.80 15.14 -7.58
N ILE A 8 -42.13 15.49 -6.33
CA ILE A 8 -41.15 15.92 -5.32
C ILE A 8 -40.52 14.72 -4.61
N LEU A 9 -41.22 13.57 -4.56
CA LEU A 9 -40.71 12.35 -3.92
C LEU A 9 -39.76 11.54 -4.82
N SER A 10 -39.78 11.73 -6.14
CA SER A 10 -38.87 11.06 -7.07
C SER A 10 -37.50 11.74 -7.20
N LEU A 11 -37.31 12.94 -6.65
CA LEU A 11 -36.04 13.68 -6.74
C LEU A 11 -35.03 13.30 -5.64
N PHE A 12 -35.41 12.45 -4.69
CA PHE A 12 -34.57 12.10 -3.53
C PHE A 12 -33.80 10.77 -3.63
N MET A 13 -33.89 10.04 -4.75
CA MET A 13 -33.46 8.62 -4.79
C MET A 13 -32.35 8.27 -5.80
N THR A 14 -31.51 9.22 -6.21
CA THR A 14 -30.31 8.89 -7.00
C THR A 14 -29.12 9.75 -6.61
N THR A 15 -28.70 9.73 -5.34
CA THR A 15 -27.30 9.98 -5.06
C THR A 15 -26.58 8.66 -5.28
N SER A 16 -26.05 8.48 -6.49
CA SER A 16 -25.06 7.45 -6.75
C SER A 16 -23.94 7.67 -5.74
N VAL A 17 -23.87 6.82 -4.73
CA VAL A 17 -22.71 6.75 -3.84
C VAL A 17 -21.55 6.35 -4.75
N LEU A 18 -20.88 7.36 -5.30
CA LEU A 18 -19.62 7.17 -5.99
C LEU A 18 -18.71 6.52 -4.95
N ALA A 19 -18.38 5.25 -5.14
CA ALA A 19 -17.41 4.56 -4.32
C ALA A 19 -16.13 5.40 -4.35
N VAL A 20 -15.87 6.11 -3.24
CA VAL A 20 -14.72 7.00 -3.14
C VAL A 20 -13.51 6.08 -3.07
N THR A 21 -12.84 5.91 -4.21
CA THR A 21 -11.53 5.28 -4.24
C THR A 21 -10.61 6.21 -3.50
N GLU A 22 -10.24 5.83 -2.28
CA GLU A 22 -9.29 6.61 -1.50
C GLU A 22 -7.87 6.33 -2.03
N SER A 23 -7.14 7.39 -2.34
CA SER A 23 -5.75 7.33 -2.78
C SER A 23 -4.82 8.12 -1.85
N LEU A 24 -3.68 7.53 -1.52
CA LEU A 24 -2.58 8.19 -0.82
C LEU A 24 -1.45 8.46 -1.82
N HIS A 25 -1.04 9.72 -1.93
CA HIS A 25 0.01 10.14 -2.85
C HIS A 25 1.29 10.46 -2.09
N HIS A 26 2.30 9.59 -2.27
CA HIS A 26 3.60 9.73 -1.65
C HIS A 26 4.60 10.32 -2.63
N ARG A 27 5.51 11.15 -2.10
CA ARG A 27 6.74 11.53 -2.79
C ARG A 27 7.82 10.49 -2.49
N VAL A 28 8.44 9.96 -3.54
CA VAL A 28 9.62 9.12 -3.39
C VAL A 28 10.85 9.99 -3.23
N LEU A 29 11.70 9.65 -2.26
CA LEU A 29 12.95 10.35 -1.95
C LEU A 29 14.05 10.02 -2.96
N ASP A 30 15.14 10.78 -2.95
CA ASP A 30 16.33 10.44 -3.73
C ASP A 30 16.93 9.13 -3.23
N GLY A 31 17.32 8.27 -4.17
CA GLY A 31 17.89 6.96 -3.89
C GLY A 31 19.17 6.71 -4.70
N LYS A 32 19.66 5.47 -4.63
CA LYS A 32 20.90 5.08 -5.33
C LYS A 32 20.80 5.25 -6.85
N TYR A 33 19.66 4.86 -7.43
CA TYR A 33 19.46 4.79 -8.89
C TYR A 33 18.37 5.73 -9.41
N HIS A 34 17.67 6.46 -8.55
CA HIS A 34 16.61 7.39 -8.93
C HIS A 34 16.73 8.69 -8.12
N LYS A 35 16.26 9.81 -8.69
CA LYS A 35 16.39 11.15 -8.08
C LYS A 35 15.16 11.59 -7.28
N ASP A 36 14.00 11.13 -7.71
CA ASP A 36 12.69 11.36 -7.11
C ASP A 36 11.70 10.37 -7.76
N GLY A 37 10.44 10.46 -7.37
CA GLY A 37 9.36 9.68 -7.95
C GLY A 37 8.05 9.95 -7.25
N ASN A 38 7.02 9.22 -7.67
CA ASN A 38 5.74 9.19 -6.98
C ASN A 38 5.39 7.74 -6.68
N LEU A 39 4.76 7.54 -5.54
CA LEU A 39 4.13 6.28 -5.15
C LEU A 39 2.69 6.59 -4.80
N GLU A 40 1.76 5.80 -5.34
CA GLU A 40 0.33 5.95 -5.10
C GLU A 40 -0.19 4.68 -4.47
N ILE A 41 -0.91 4.80 -3.35
CA ILE A 41 -1.57 3.68 -2.69
C ILE A 41 -3.07 3.86 -2.86
N LYS A 42 -3.72 2.94 -3.58
CA LYS A 42 -5.17 2.95 -3.80
C LYS A 42 -5.82 1.84 -2.99
N LYS A 43 -6.91 2.19 -2.31
CA LYS A 43 -7.81 1.24 -1.65
C LYS A 43 -9.00 0.96 -2.57
N PHE A 44 -9.27 -0.31 -2.82
CA PHE A 44 -10.48 -0.76 -3.50
C PHE A 44 -11.26 -1.67 -2.55
N GLU A 45 -12.58 -1.51 -2.54
CA GLU A 45 -13.45 -2.46 -1.86
C GLU A 45 -13.30 -3.84 -2.51
N ALA A 46 -13.08 -4.86 -1.70
CA ALA A 46 -13.11 -6.25 -2.15
C ALA A 46 -14.25 -7.01 -1.46
N PHE A 47 -14.56 -8.18 -1.99
CA PHE A 47 -15.54 -9.08 -1.41
C PHE A 47 -14.89 -9.94 -0.32
N ASN A 48 -15.68 -10.42 0.66
CA ASN A 48 -15.27 -11.41 1.68
C ASN A 48 -14.29 -10.92 2.78
N ASN A 49 -14.60 -9.82 3.48
CA ASN A 49 -13.83 -9.31 4.64
C ASN A 49 -12.38 -8.88 4.35
N ASP A 50 -12.03 -8.71 3.08
CA ASP A 50 -10.76 -8.15 2.66
C ASP A 50 -10.99 -6.86 1.86
N PHE A 51 -9.93 -6.09 1.65
CA PHE A 51 -9.89 -4.98 0.71
C PHE A 51 -8.62 -5.05 -0.12
N GLN A 52 -8.70 -4.62 -1.37
CA GLN A 52 -7.53 -4.66 -2.27
C GLN A 52 -6.75 -3.36 -2.13
N VAL A 53 -5.44 -3.50 -1.94
CA VAL A 53 -4.50 -2.39 -1.91
C VAL A 53 -3.62 -2.49 -3.14
N ASN A 54 -3.60 -1.43 -3.94
CA ASN A 54 -2.66 -1.27 -5.04
C ASN A 54 -1.61 -0.22 -4.69
N ILE A 55 -0.33 -0.62 -4.64
CA ILE A 55 0.84 0.24 -4.45
C ILE A 55 1.55 0.38 -5.80
N ASP A 56 1.28 1.47 -6.50
CA ASP A 56 1.90 1.82 -7.77
C ASP A 56 3.08 2.78 -7.53
N TYR A 57 4.22 2.58 -8.18
CA TYR A 57 5.35 3.51 -8.11
C TYR A 57 5.92 3.83 -9.47
N LYS A 58 6.42 5.07 -9.61
CA LYS A 58 7.14 5.55 -10.80
C LYS A 58 8.31 6.44 -10.38
N LEU A 59 9.53 6.02 -10.68
CA LEU A 59 10.77 6.66 -10.30
C LEU A 59 11.38 7.41 -11.50
N LYS A 60 12.08 8.51 -11.23
CA LYS A 60 12.88 9.19 -12.26
C LYS A 60 14.34 8.72 -12.18
N PRO A 61 14.90 8.18 -13.28
CA PRO A 61 16.28 7.68 -13.30
C PRO A 61 17.34 8.70 -12.88
N LYS A 62 18.39 8.21 -12.20
CA LYS A 62 19.60 8.95 -11.82
C LYS A 62 20.84 8.37 -12.49
N GLY A 63 21.61 9.22 -13.16
CA GLY A 63 22.86 8.82 -13.83
C GLY A 63 22.66 7.80 -14.96
N ILE A 64 23.77 7.23 -15.44
CA ILE A 64 23.78 6.25 -16.53
C ILE A 64 23.17 4.92 -16.07
N ILE A 65 23.57 4.43 -14.89
CA ILE A 65 23.07 3.16 -14.33
C ILE A 65 21.55 3.23 -14.14
N GLY A 66 21.02 4.34 -13.62
CA GLY A 66 19.58 4.50 -13.49
C GLY A 66 18.86 4.44 -14.85
N ARG A 67 19.43 5.03 -15.91
CA ARG A 67 18.85 4.95 -17.26
C ARG A 67 18.84 3.53 -17.80
N ILE A 68 19.86 2.72 -17.51
CA ILE A 68 19.92 1.29 -17.87
C ILE A 68 18.83 0.51 -17.12
N LEU A 69 18.59 0.86 -15.86
CA LEU A 69 17.60 0.21 -14.99
C LEU A 69 16.18 0.79 -15.15
N LYS A 70 15.93 1.66 -16.13
CA LYS A 70 14.63 2.35 -16.31
C LYS A 70 13.42 1.41 -16.34
N LYS A 71 13.56 0.20 -16.90
CA LYS A 71 12.48 -0.79 -16.93
C LYS A 71 12.04 -1.31 -15.55
N TYR A 72 12.87 -1.12 -14.51
CA TYR A 72 12.57 -1.50 -13.13
C TYR A 72 12.10 -0.32 -12.27
N MET A 73 12.04 0.87 -12.86
CA MET A 73 11.69 2.12 -12.17
C MET A 73 10.18 2.40 -12.15
N GLU A 74 9.38 1.44 -12.60
CA GLU A 74 7.93 1.49 -12.55
C GLU A 74 7.44 0.10 -12.18
N GLY A 75 6.46 0.01 -11.28
CA GLY A 75 5.96 -1.25 -10.78
C GLY A 75 4.68 -1.08 -9.96
N SER A 76 4.00 -2.20 -9.74
CA SER A 76 2.70 -2.25 -9.06
C SER A 76 2.63 -3.50 -8.17
N TYR A 77 2.19 -3.30 -6.92
CA TYR A 77 1.92 -4.37 -5.97
C TYR A 77 0.44 -4.36 -5.62
N ILE A 78 -0.27 -5.42 -6.00
CA ILE A 78 -1.69 -5.58 -5.72
C ILE A 78 -1.82 -6.70 -4.71
N LEU A 79 -2.34 -6.37 -3.52
CA LEU A 79 -2.39 -7.25 -2.36
C LEU A 79 -3.77 -7.13 -1.70
N SER A 80 -4.31 -8.24 -1.18
CA SER A 80 -5.57 -8.23 -0.42
C SER A 80 -5.25 -8.15 1.07
N PHE A 81 -5.70 -7.10 1.73
CA PHE A 81 -5.51 -6.88 3.17
C PHE A 81 -6.78 -7.26 3.92
N PRO A 82 -6.69 -7.85 5.12
CA PRO A 82 -7.87 -8.13 5.91
C PRO A 82 -8.49 -6.82 6.43
N VAL A 83 -9.82 -6.77 6.47
CA VAL A 83 -10.60 -5.58 6.88
C VAL A 83 -10.17 -4.99 8.22
N GLY A 84 -9.66 -5.82 9.15
CA GLY A 84 -9.14 -5.36 10.44
C GLY A 84 -8.02 -4.32 10.30
N MET A 85 -7.23 -4.37 9.23
CA MET A 85 -6.10 -3.46 8.97
C MET A 85 -6.52 -2.04 8.56
N ILE A 86 -7.83 -1.78 8.42
CA ILE A 86 -8.37 -0.43 8.23
C ILE A 86 -8.22 0.41 9.52
N VAL A 87 -8.27 -0.25 10.68
CA VAL A 87 -8.24 0.41 11.98
C VAL A 87 -7.03 -0.05 12.79
N GLU A 88 -6.66 0.75 13.79
CA GLU A 88 -5.48 0.49 14.63
C GLU A 88 -5.55 -0.88 15.32
N GLN A 89 -6.76 -1.33 15.71
CA GLN A 89 -6.95 -2.62 16.37
C GLN A 89 -6.39 -3.79 15.54
N GLY A 90 -6.52 -3.76 14.20
CA GLY A 90 -5.97 -4.82 13.35
C GLY A 90 -4.46 -4.96 13.44
N TYR A 91 -3.73 -3.88 13.75
CA TYR A 91 -2.28 -3.92 13.94
C TYR A 91 -1.91 -4.57 15.28
N TYR A 92 -2.69 -4.32 16.34
CA TYR A 92 -2.52 -5.03 17.62
C TYR A 92 -2.92 -6.51 17.51
N ASP A 93 -3.94 -6.81 16.72
CA ASP A 93 -4.35 -8.19 16.43
C ASP A 93 -3.24 -8.92 15.64
N LEU A 94 -2.62 -8.25 14.65
CA LEU A 94 -1.47 -8.80 13.92
C LEU A 94 -0.24 -8.99 14.83
N GLN A 95 0.00 -8.08 15.77
CA GLN A 95 1.08 -8.19 16.74
C GLN A 95 0.91 -9.42 17.64
N SER A 96 -0.32 -9.67 18.11
CA SER A 96 -0.63 -10.76 19.05
C SER A 96 -0.86 -12.11 18.36
N GLY A 97 -1.50 -12.11 17.19
CA GLY A 97 -1.83 -13.29 16.41
C GLY A 97 -0.69 -13.81 15.54
N GLY A 98 0.32 -12.98 15.25
CA GLY A 98 1.48 -13.34 14.44
C GLY A 98 1.28 -13.09 12.94
N PRO A 99 2.24 -13.54 12.10
CA PRO A 99 2.21 -13.28 10.67
C PRO A 99 1.00 -13.91 9.97
N ILE A 100 0.43 -13.19 9.01
CA ILE A 100 -0.69 -13.65 8.18
C ILE A 100 -0.28 -13.72 6.71
N ASP A 101 -0.91 -14.61 5.95
CA ASP A 101 -0.75 -14.64 4.51
C ASP A 101 -1.76 -13.72 3.85
N ILE A 102 -1.27 -12.91 2.92
CA ILE A 102 -2.07 -12.03 2.07
C ILE A 102 -1.87 -12.45 0.62
N ALA A 103 -2.96 -12.57 -0.13
CA ALA A 103 -2.91 -13.05 -1.49
C ALA A 103 -3.88 -12.30 -2.41
N ASN A 104 -3.47 -12.15 -3.66
CA ASN A 104 -4.34 -11.90 -4.79
C ASN A 104 -4.03 -12.96 -5.86
N GLU A 105 -4.86 -13.09 -6.91
CA GLU A 105 -4.84 -14.15 -7.93
C GLU A 105 -3.43 -14.59 -8.36
N ASP A 106 -2.48 -13.64 -8.52
CA ASP A 106 -1.12 -13.92 -8.99
C ASP A 106 0.01 -13.71 -7.96
N LYS A 107 -0.29 -13.23 -6.74
CA LYS A 107 0.73 -12.82 -5.77
C LYS A 107 0.39 -13.31 -4.37
N VAL A 108 1.35 -14.01 -3.76
CA VAL A 108 1.29 -14.43 -2.36
C VAL A 108 2.41 -13.74 -1.58
N ALA A 109 2.07 -13.17 -0.44
CA ALA A 109 3.00 -12.55 0.48
C ALA A 109 2.60 -12.83 1.93
N THR A 110 3.54 -12.64 2.85
CA THR A 110 3.29 -12.71 4.29
C THR A 110 3.39 -11.32 4.87
N MET A 111 2.37 -10.91 5.61
CA MET A 111 2.36 -9.68 6.40
C MET A 111 2.70 -10.01 7.85
N LYS A 112 3.63 -9.24 8.43
CA LYS A 112 4.11 -9.43 9.80
C LYS A 112 4.21 -8.10 10.52
N TYR A 113 3.74 -8.06 11.76
CA TYR A 113 4.00 -6.93 12.65
C TYR A 113 5.48 -6.88 13.07
N ILE A 114 6.09 -5.70 13.01
CA ILE A 114 7.49 -5.51 13.40
C ILE A 114 7.59 -4.83 14.76
N LYS A 115 7.10 -3.60 14.89
CA LYS A 115 7.11 -2.80 16.12
C LYS A 115 6.35 -1.48 15.96
N GLN A 116 6.10 -0.79 17.06
CA GLN A 116 5.82 0.64 17.06
C GLN A 116 7.11 1.46 16.88
N VAL A 117 6.99 2.60 16.20
CA VAL A 117 8.09 3.53 15.93
C VAL A 117 7.61 4.98 16.01
N ASP A 118 8.53 5.86 16.38
CA ASP A 118 8.35 7.31 16.25
C ASP A 118 9.16 7.79 15.04
N ILE A 119 8.49 8.21 13.97
CA ILE A 119 9.14 8.58 12.71
C ILE A 119 8.30 9.57 11.91
N ASP A 120 8.95 10.46 11.17
CA ASP A 120 8.32 11.44 10.27
C ASP A 120 7.22 12.30 10.94
N GLY A 121 7.35 12.54 12.25
CA GLY A 121 6.40 13.34 13.04
C GLY A 121 5.23 12.56 13.63
N TYR A 122 5.14 11.25 13.37
CA TYR A 122 4.09 10.37 13.90
C TYR A 122 4.66 9.53 15.05
N GLN A 123 4.04 9.64 16.23
CA GLN A 123 4.40 8.89 17.43
C GLN A 123 3.56 7.61 17.53
N GLY A 124 4.16 6.51 17.98
CA GLY A 124 3.46 5.23 18.11
C GLY A 124 2.96 4.65 16.78
N ALA A 125 3.58 5.02 15.66
CA ALA A 125 3.23 4.48 14.35
C ALA A 125 3.54 2.97 14.27
N HIS A 126 2.65 2.21 13.66
CA HIS A 126 2.80 0.76 13.50
C HIS A 126 3.62 0.45 12.25
N LYS A 127 4.77 -0.22 12.43
CA LYS A 127 5.58 -0.73 11.32
C LYS A 127 5.23 -2.20 11.05
N VAL A 128 4.77 -2.47 9.84
CA VAL A 128 4.51 -3.83 9.35
C VAL A 128 5.41 -4.15 8.15
N GLU A 129 5.81 -5.41 8.04
CA GLU A 129 6.54 -5.94 6.90
C GLU A 129 5.63 -6.78 6.03
N ILE A 130 5.76 -6.64 4.71
CA ILE A 130 5.16 -7.53 3.73
C ILE A 130 6.29 -8.15 2.92
N ARG A 131 6.39 -9.47 2.92
CA ARG A 131 7.46 -10.21 2.25
C ARG A 131 6.89 -11.17 1.21
N SER A 132 7.49 -11.17 0.02
CA SER A 132 7.03 -11.99 -1.09
C SER A 132 7.22 -13.48 -0.82
N LYS A 133 6.17 -14.27 -1.00
CA LYS A 133 6.25 -15.74 -1.12
C LYS A 133 6.35 -16.17 -2.59
N SER A 134 5.67 -15.45 -3.49
CA SER A 134 5.62 -15.78 -4.93
C SER A 134 6.95 -15.63 -5.67
N THR A 135 7.98 -15.07 -5.04
CA THR A 135 9.31 -14.90 -5.64
C THR A 135 10.41 -15.64 -4.88
N MET A 136 10.04 -16.59 -4.02
CA MET A 136 10.98 -17.48 -3.35
C MET A 136 11.50 -18.54 -4.31
N ASP A 137 12.81 -18.71 -4.35
CA ASP A 137 13.53 -19.77 -5.07
C ASP A 137 14.85 -20.08 -4.34
N ASP A 138 15.66 -20.99 -4.87
CA ASP A 138 16.92 -21.43 -4.23
C ASP A 138 17.92 -20.28 -4.03
N ASP A 139 17.92 -19.27 -4.92
CA ASP A 139 18.79 -18.09 -4.81
C ASP A 139 18.20 -17.03 -3.86
N TYR A 140 16.88 -17.02 -3.70
CA TYR A 140 16.14 -16.05 -2.88
C TYR A 140 15.16 -16.75 -1.94
N PRO A 141 15.65 -17.45 -0.89
CA PRO A 141 14.79 -18.20 0.03
C PRO A 141 13.85 -17.31 0.85
N GLU A 142 14.07 -16.00 0.88
CA GLU A 142 13.22 -15.01 1.54
C GLU A 142 12.38 -14.16 0.56
N GLY A 143 12.39 -14.52 -0.73
CA GLY A 143 11.75 -13.78 -1.81
C GLY A 143 12.61 -12.63 -2.35
N LYS A 144 12.31 -12.22 -3.60
CA LYS A 144 13.03 -11.16 -4.31
C LYS A 144 12.64 -9.76 -3.87
N TRP A 145 11.58 -9.61 -3.06
CA TRP A 145 11.19 -8.32 -2.53
C TRP A 145 10.50 -8.41 -1.17
N HIS A 146 10.66 -7.35 -0.40
CA HIS A 146 9.84 -7.07 0.77
C HIS A 146 9.57 -5.56 0.84
N MET A 147 8.59 -5.17 1.63
CA MET A 147 8.30 -3.77 1.91
C MET A 147 7.92 -3.56 3.36
N PHE A 148 8.22 -2.37 3.89
CA PHE A 148 7.66 -1.89 5.14
C PHE A 148 6.58 -0.86 4.86
N LEU A 149 5.45 -1.00 5.53
CA LEU A 149 4.40 0.02 5.60
C LEU A 149 4.36 0.58 7.02
N TYR A 150 4.20 1.90 7.11
CA TYR A 150 4.10 2.62 8.37
C TYR A 150 2.72 3.22 8.47
N TYR A 151 1.94 2.73 9.42
CA TYR A 151 0.56 3.15 9.68
C TYR A 151 0.49 4.06 10.90
N HIS A 152 -0.36 5.09 10.83
CA HIS A 152 -0.73 5.88 12.00
C HIS A 152 -2.22 6.28 11.93
N PRO A 153 -3.01 6.13 13.01
CA PRO A 153 -4.45 6.40 12.99
C PRO A 153 -4.82 7.87 12.72
N GLY A 154 -3.89 8.81 12.99
CA GLY A 154 -4.05 10.22 12.66
C GLY A 154 -3.88 10.58 11.18
N VAL A 155 -3.55 9.62 10.32
CA VAL A 155 -3.42 9.82 8.87
C VAL A 155 -4.72 9.35 8.21
N HIS A 156 -5.28 10.17 7.32
CA HIS A 156 -6.55 9.88 6.67
C HIS A 156 -6.44 8.65 5.73
N SER A 157 -7.59 8.14 5.28
CA SER A 157 -7.67 6.96 4.42
C SER A 157 -7.07 5.70 5.08
N MET A 158 -6.13 5.00 4.43
CA MET A 158 -5.50 3.78 4.95
C MET A 158 -4.49 4.05 6.06
N GLY A 159 -4.22 5.30 6.42
CA GLY A 159 -3.29 5.65 7.49
C GLY A 159 -1.80 5.40 7.18
N ILE A 160 -1.47 4.93 5.98
CA ILE A 160 -0.09 4.63 5.57
C ILE A 160 0.61 5.92 5.18
N PHE A 161 1.53 6.43 6.00
CA PHE A 161 2.23 7.69 5.71
C PHE A 161 3.64 7.50 5.15
N ARG A 162 4.18 6.28 5.23
CA ARG A 162 5.51 5.96 4.70
C ARG A 162 5.54 4.53 4.17
N THR A 163 6.27 4.33 3.09
CA THR A 163 6.50 3.03 2.47
C THR A 163 7.97 2.87 2.11
N GLU A 164 8.55 1.72 2.42
CA GLU A 164 9.92 1.36 2.07
C GLU A 164 9.87 0.06 1.29
N ILE A 165 10.26 0.04 0.01
CA ILE A 165 10.26 -1.15 -0.83
C ILE A 165 11.70 -1.54 -1.11
N TYR A 166 12.02 -2.81 -0.89
CA TYR A 166 13.33 -3.38 -1.16
C TYR A 166 13.20 -4.50 -2.18
N TYR A 167 14.01 -4.43 -3.22
CA TYR A 167 14.18 -5.51 -4.19
C TYR A 167 15.59 -6.11 -4.03
N HIS A 168 15.65 -7.43 -4.01
CA HIS A 168 16.85 -8.21 -3.69
C HIS A 168 17.46 -8.94 -4.88
N GLY A 169 16.89 -8.82 -6.09
CA GLY A 169 17.43 -9.52 -7.26
C GLY A 169 18.81 -9.02 -7.69
N LYS A 170 19.22 -9.41 -8.92
CA LYS A 170 20.55 -9.06 -9.51
C LYS A 170 20.97 -7.60 -9.31
N TYR A 171 20.01 -6.68 -9.31
CA TYR A 171 20.23 -5.29 -8.91
C TYR A 171 19.39 -4.98 -7.68
N SER A 172 20.01 -4.96 -6.51
CA SER A 172 19.29 -4.58 -5.30
C SER A 172 18.99 -3.08 -5.32
N TYR A 173 17.75 -2.71 -5.03
CA TYR A 173 17.36 -1.31 -4.93
C TYR A 173 16.31 -1.10 -3.85
N GLU A 174 16.28 0.13 -3.33
CA GLU A 174 15.39 0.58 -2.29
C GLU A 174 14.57 1.76 -2.82
N VAL A 175 13.30 1.83 -2.45
CA VAL A 175 12.39 2.95 -2.72
C VAL A 175 11.79 3.38 -1.39
N ILE A 176 12.12 4.60 -0.96
CA ILE A 176 11.54 5.20 0.25
C ILE A 176 10.57 6.29 -0.18
N SER A 177 9.32 6.19 0.26
CA SER A 177 8.28 7.17 -0.02
C SER A 177 7.64 7.70 1.26
N LYS A 178 7.28 8.99 1.24
CA LYS A 178 6.57 9.67 2.33
C LYS A 178 5.32 10.34 1.80
N LEU A 179 4.25 10.35 2.60
CA LEU A 179 3.03 11.11 2.32
C LEU A 179 3.38 12.59 2.16
N ARG A 180 2.71 13.24 1.20
CA ARG A 180 2.89 14.68 0.91
C ARG A 180 2.14 15.57 1.87
#